data_AF-A0A6J4SLK7-F1
#
_entry.id   AF-A0A6J4SLK7-F1
#
_cell.length_a   1.000
_cell.length_b   1.000
_cell.length_c   1.000
_cell.angle_alpha   90.00
_cell.angle_beta   90.00
_cell.angle_gamma   90.00
#
_symmetry.space_group_name_H-M   'P 1'
#
loop_
_entity.id
_entity.type
_entity.pdbx_description
1 polymer ?
#
loop_
_entity_poly.entity_id
_entity_poly.type
_entity_poly.pdbx_seq_one_letter_code
_entity_poly.pdbx_strand_id
1 'polypeptide(L)'
;MGSSPRRARRKGIVLRPRATAASGATVAFADSGEVDVAAVIGATGFALDHSWIDVPVFAPDGAVVHARGVTASPSLYFLGLSWMHSRGSALLGWVKEDAAYIAEQIRTRAG
;
A
#
# COMPACT_ATOMS: atom_id res chain seq x y z
N MET A 1 -7.78 11.63 7.42
CA MET A 1 -8.43 11.24 6.15
C MET A 1 -9.41 10.12 6.45
N GLY A 2 -10.65 10.25 5.99
CA GLY A 2 -11.77 9.35 6.35
C GLY A 2 -12.73 9.96 7.38
N SER A 3 -14.02 9.63 7.27
CA SER A 3 -15.02 9.98 8.30
C SER A 3 -14.80 9.10 9.53
N SER A 4 -14.77 9.68 10.73
CA SER A 4 -14.72 8.87 11.97
C SER A 4 -15.93 7.94 12.06
N PRO A 5 -15.82 6.78 12.75
CA PRO A 5 -16.95 5.88 12.94
C PRO A 5 -18.21 6.59 13.49
N ARG A 6 -18.02 7.54 14.42
CA ARG A 6 -19.10 8.38 14.95
C ARG A 6 -19.76 9.23 13.86
N ARG A 7 -18.97 9.84 12.96
CA ARG A 7 -19.49 10.66 11.85
C ARG A 7 -20.23 9.83 10.82
N ALA A 8 -19.76 8.61 10.53
CA ALA A 8 -20.43 7.68 9.62
C ALA A 8 -21.82 7.29 10.14
N ARG A 9 -21.91 6.91 11.43
CA ARG A 9 -23.20 6.57 12.07
C ARG A 9 -24.22 7.71 12.02
N ARG A 10 -23.79 8.98 12.22
CA ARG A 10 -24.67 10.15 12.07
C ARG A 10 -25.25 10.33 10.66
N LYS A 11 -24.63 9.73 9.65
CA LYS A 11 -25.12 9.71 8.27
C LYS A 11 -25.98 8.48 7.95
N GLY A 12 -26.35 7.68 8.95
CA GLY A 12 -27.13 6.45 8.75
C GLY A 12 -26.31 5.25 8.26
N ILE A 13 -24.98 5.34 8.26
CA ILE A 13 -24.12 4.21 7.88
C ILE A 13 -24.09 3.20 9.02
N VAL A 14 -24.55 1.98 8.75
CA VAL A 14 -24.44 0.84 9.67
C VAL A 14 -23.03 0.26 9.57
N LEU A 15 -22.26 0.39 10.65
CA LEU A 15 -20.94 -0.24 10.76
C LEU A 15 -21.10 -1.64 11.32
N ARG A 16 -20.70 -2.64 10.55
CA ARG A 16 -20.64 -4.05 10.98
C ARG A 16 -19.21 -4.43 11.35
N PRO A 17 -19.01 -5.49 12.14
CA PRO A 17 -17.69 -6.10 12.34
C PRO A 17 -17.08 -6.60 11.02
N ARG A 18 -15.91 -7.24 11.10
CA ARG A 18 -15.25 -7.83 9.93
C ARG A 18 -16.22 -8.78 9.20
N ALA A 19 -16.36 -8.59 7.88
CA ALA A 19 -17.01 -9.56 7.01
C ALA A 19 -16.18 -10.84 6.96
N THR A 20 -16.80 -11.99 7.15
CA THR A 20 -16.13 -13.31 7.27
C THR A 20 -16.42 -14.22 6.08
N ALA A 21 -17.57 -14.06 5.44
CA ALA A 21 -17.95 -14.81 4.24
C ALA A 21 -18.93 -14.01 3.38
N ALA A 22 -19.02 -14.36 2.11
CA ALA A 22 -20.05 -13.88 1.21
C ALA A 22 -20.49 -15.03 0.29
N SER A 23 -21.79 -15.20 0.10
CA SER A 23 -22.38 -16.22 -0.77
C SER A 23 -23.65 -15.67 -1.43
N GLY A 24 -23.70 -15.66 -2.76
CA GLY A 24 -24.79 -15.02 -3.48
C GLY A 24 -24.91 -13.53 -3.08
N ALA A 25 -26.08 -13.13 -2.60
CA ALA A 25 -26.34 -11.78 -2.12
C ALA A 25 -26.00 -11.58 -0.63
N THR A 26 -25.72 -12.65 0.11
CA THR A 26 -25.62 -12.62 1.57
C THR A 26 -24.17 -12.43 2.01
N VAL A 27 -23.93 -11.51 2.94
CA VAL A 27 -22.64 -11.27 3.59
C VAL A 27 -22.75 -11.58 5.08
N ALA A 28 -21.86 -12.43 5.58
CA ALA A 28 -21.74 -12.78 6.99
C ALA A 28 -20.63 -11.99 7.68
N PHE A 29 -20.81 -11.73 8.98
CA PHE A 29 -19.91 -10.94 9.79
C PHE A 29 -19.46 -11.69 11.05
N ALA A 30 -18.36 -11.23 11.66
CA ALA A 30 -17.73 -11.88 12.82
C ALA A 30 -18.62 -11.94 14.09
N ASP A 31 -19.72 -11.20 14.12
CA ASP A 31 -20.73 -11.23 15.20
C ASP A 31 -21.86 -12.26 14.94
N SER A 32 -21.68 -13.16 13.97
CA SER A 32 -22.70 -14.11 13.50
C SER A 32 -23.93 -13.45 12.84
N GLY A 33 -23.89 -12.14 12.59
CA GLY A 33 -24.95 -11.48 11.84
C GLY A 33 -24.73 -11.62 10.33
N GLU A 34 -25.83 -11.51 9.58
CA GLU A 34 -25.84 -11.55 8.13
C GLU A 34 -26.59 -10.34 7.54
N VAL A 35 -26.42 -10.08 6.25
CA VAL A 35 -27.23 -9.11 5.50
C VAL A 35 -27.21 -9.45 4.01
N ASP A 36 -28.34 -9.26 3.35
CA ASP A 36 -28.39 -9.29 1.90
C ASP A 36 -28.04 -7.92 1.31
N VAL A 37 -27.17 -7.92 0.29
CA VAL A 37 -26.74 -6.71 -0.42
C VAL A 37 -26.96 -6.85 -1.91
N ALA A 38 -27.34 -5.74 -2.56
CA ALA A 38 -27.46 -5.68 -4.01
C ALA A 38 -26.10 -5.49 -4.71
N ALA A 39 -25.10 -4.94 -4.01
CA ALA A 39 -23.78 -4.66 -4.55
C ALA A 39 -22.71 -4.66 -3.45
N VAL A 40 -21.49 -5.02 -3.84
CA VAL A 40 -20.29 -4.95 -2.99
C VAL A 40 -19.28 -4.01 -3.64
N ILE A 41 -18.76 -3.05 -2.88
CA ILE A 41 -17.70 -2.14 -3.34
C ILE A 41 -16.40 -2.51 -2.62
N GLY A 42 -15.41 -2.98 -3.37
CA GLY A 42 -14.06 -3.21 -2.87
C GLY A 42 -13.31 -1.90 -2.65
N ALA A 43 -13.03 -1.57 -1.39
CA ALA A 43 -12.28 -0.37 -1.00
C ALA A 43 -11.10 -0.70 -0.06
N THR A 44 -10.49 -1.87 -0.25
CA THR A 44 -9.42 -2.43 0.61
C THR A 44 -8.02 -1.99 0.21
N GLY A 45 -7.88 -1.14 -0.81
CA GLY A 45 -6.60 -0.69 -1.34
C GLY A 45 -6.01 -1.66 -2.35
N PHE A 46 -4.70 -1.60 -2.53
CA PHE A 46 -3.91 -2.39 -3.47
C PHE A 46 -2.64 -2.92 -2.79
N ALA A 47 -2.05 -3.97 -3.34
CA ALA A 47 -0.72 -4.46 -2.96
C ALA A 47 0.31 -4.05 -4.02
N LEU A 48 1.58 -3.96 -3.62
CA LEU A 48 2.68 -3.80 -4.57
C LEU A 48 3.00 -5.17 -5.16
N ASP A 49 3.09 -5.25 -6.48
CA ASP A 49 3.51 -6.44 -7.21
C ASP A 49 4.81 -6.15 -7.96
N HIS A 50 5.89 -6.77 -7.50
CA HIS A 50 7.22 -6.66 -8.10
C HIS A 50 7.64 -7.97 -8.79
N SER A 51 6.71 -8.91 -9.02
CA SER A 51 7.01 -10.24 -9.58
C SER A 51 7.67 -10.21 -10.97
N TRP A 52 7.53 -9.10 -11.70
CA TRP A 52 8.17 -8.88 -12.99
C TRP A 52 9.67 -8.52 -12.90
N ILE A 53 10.18 -8.20 -11.71
CA ILE A 53 11.59 -7.81 -11.49
C ILE A 53 12.39 -9.05 -11.06
N ASP A 54 13.18 -9.60 -11.98
CA ASP A 54 14.05 -10.75 -11.70
C ASP A 54 15.46 -10.31 -11.28
N VAL A 55 15.55 -9.71 -10.08
CA VAL A 55 16.81 -9.24 -9.48
C VAL A 55 16.80 -9.62 -7.99
N PRO A 56 17.91 -10.13 -7.41
CA PRO A 56 17.95 -10.60 -6.02
C PRO A 56 18.02 -9.45 -5.00
N VAL A 57 16.99 -8.62 -4.97
CA VAL A 57 16.86 -7.44 -4.07
C VAL A 57 15.61 -7.51 -3.20
N PHE A 58 14.96 -8.67 -3.13
CA PHE A 58 13.74 -8.89 -2.36
C PHE A 58 14.00 -9.82 -1.18
N ALA A 59 13.33 -9.55 -0.05
CA ALA A 59 13.26 -10.45 1.09
C ALA A 59 12.30 -11.63 0.79
N PRO A 60 12.30 -12.71 1.60
CA PRO A 60 11.42 -13.86 1.39
C PRO A 60 9.91 -13.54 1.35
N ASP A 61 9.51 -12.41 1.94
CA ASP A 61 8.13 -11.91 1.94
C ASP A 61 7.80 -11.01 0.72
N GLY A 62 8.74 -10.85 -0.21
CA GLY A 62 8.60 -10.01 -1.41
C GLY A 62 8.87 -8.51 -1.17
N ALA A 63 9.23 -8.11 0.05
CA ALA A 63 9.57 -6.72 0.33
C ALA A 63 10.91 -6.34 -0.33
N VAL A 64 10.97 -5.13 -0.89
CA VAL A 64 12.21 -4.60 -1.47
C VAL A 64 13.21 -4.32 -0.35
N VAL A 65 14.42 -4.88 -0.45
CA VAL A 65 15.54 -4.57 0.43
C VAL A 65 16.30 -3.38 -0.12
N HIS A 66 16.22 -2.24 0.56
CA HIS A 66 16.86 -1.00 0.13
C HIS A 66 17.25 -0.09 1.30
N ALA A 67 18.19 0.82 1.05
CA ALA A 67 18.45 1.99 1.89
C ALA A 67 18.08 3.25 1.11
N ARG A 68 16.99 3.94 1.51
CA ARG A 68 16.45 5.12 0.80
C ARG A 68 16.34 4.91 -0.73
N GLY A 69 15.81 3.75 -1.13
CA GLY A 69 15.62 3.41 -2.54
C GLY A 69 16.82 2.78 -3.25
N VAL A 70 18.00 2.80 -2.63
CA VAL A 70 19.20 2.16 -3.17
C VAL A 70 19.19 0.69 -2.80
N THR A 71 19.27 -0.19 -3.80
CA THR A 71 19.34 -1.64 -3.58
C THR A 71 20.79 -2.15 -3.62
N ALA A 72 20.98 -3.44 -3.32
CA ALA A 72 22.25 -4.12 -3.52
C ALA A 72 22.65 -4.26 -5.01
N SER A 73 21.69 -4.16 -5.93
CA SER A 73 21.98 -4.15 -7.37
C SER A 73 22.56 -2.78 -7.77
N PRO A 74 23.67 -2.72 -8.54
CA PRO A 74 24.25 -1.47 -9.01
C PRO A 74 23.32 -0.64 -9.90
N SER A 75 22.34 -1.29 -10.54
CA SER A 75 21.53 -0.69 -11.62
C SER A 75 20.04 -0.61 -11.30
N LEU A 76 19.62 -1.00 -10.10
CA LEU A 76 18.20 -0.99 -9.70
C LEU A 76 17.98 -0.14 -8.45
N TYR A 77 17.02 0.79 -8.56
CA TYR A 77 16.63 1.71 -7.52
C TYR A 77 15.11 1.77 -7.44
N PHE A 78 14.57 2.04 -6.26
CA PHE A 78 13.14 2.20 -6.01
C PHE A 78 12.84 3.61 -5.51
N LEU A 79 11.81 4.24 -6.05
CA LEU A 79 11.34 5.57 -5.66
C LEU A 79 9.85 5.50 -5.34
N GLY A 80 9.39 6.28 -4.37
CA GLY A 80 7.97 6.37 -4.04
C GLY A 80 7.46 5.28 -3.10
N LEU A 81 8.34 4.46 -2.51
CA LEU A 81 7.96 3.50 -1.49
C LEU A 81 7.55 4.24 -0.20
N SER A 82 6.64 3.62 0.55
CA SER A 82 6.25 4.14 1.86
C SER A 82 7.44 4.07 2.82
N TRP A 83 7.64 5.12 3.62
CA TRP A 83 8.66 5.15 4.66
C TRP A 83 10.10 4.94 4.16
N MET A 84 10.47 5.52 3.01
CA MET A 84 11.87 5.59 2.59
C MET A 84 12.65 6.58 3.49
N HIS A 85 12.85 7.83 3.04
CA HIS A 85 13.48 8.85 3.85
C HIS A 85 12.50 9.52 4.81
N SER A 86 11.24 9.63 4.41
CA SER A 86 10.20 10.29 5.19
C SER A 86 8.84 9.63 5.01
N ARG A 87 7.89 10.01 5.87
CA ARG A 87 6.47 9.62 5.69
C ARG A 87 5.89 10.16 4.36
N GLY A 88 6.47 11.21 3.80
CA GLY A 88 6.07 11.81 2.54
C GLY A 88 6.66 11.13 1.30
N SER A 89 7.53 10.14 1.44
CA SER A 89 8.23 9.50 0.32
C SER A 89 7.30 8.92 -0.75
N ALA A 90 6.12 8.42 -0.35
CA ALA A 90 5.10 7.92 -1.26
C ALA A 90 4.12 8.99 -1.78
N LEU A 91 4.34 10.27 -1.45
CA LEU A 91 3.44 11.37 -1.78
C LEU A 91 4.08 12.31 -2.81
N LEU A 92 3.33 12.67 -3.85
CA LEU A 92 3.81 13.53 -4.93
C LEU A 92 4.45 14.86 -4.46
N GLY A 93 3.96 15.44 -3.36
CA GLY A 93 4.51 16.70 -2.83
C GLY A 93 5.90 16.59 -2.20
N TRP A 94 6.33 15.40 -1.79
CA TRP A 94 7.53 15.18 -0.98
C TRP A 94 8.51 14.15 -1.58
N VAL A 95 8.08 13.33 -2.55
CA VAL A 95 8.93 12.34 -3.24
C VAL A 95 10.17 12.96 -3.90
N LYS A 96 10.16 14.27 -4.20
CA LYS A 96 11.26 15.02 -4.81
C LYS A 96 12.59 14.88 -4.05
N GLU A 97 12.56 14.76 -2.73
CA GLU A 97 13.77 14.64 -1.91
C GLU A 97 14.42 13.26 -2.05
N ASP A 98 13.61 12.21 -2.19
CA ASP A 98 14.11 10.87 -2.49
C ASP A 98 14.59 10.77 -3.94
N ALA A 99 13.88 11.40 -4.88
CA ALA A 99 14.29 11.44 -6.28
C ALA A 99 15.65 12.12 -6.45
N ALA A 100 15.87 13.27 -5.80
CA ALA A 100 17.15 13.98 -5.83
C ALA A 100 18.28 13.15 -5.23
N TYR A 101 18.02 12.44 -4.13
CA TYR A 101 19.00 11.54 -3.52
C TYR A 101 19.36 10.36 -4.44
N ILE A 102 18.37 9.68 -5.03
CA ILE A 102 18.62 8.57 -5.95
C ILE A 102 19.40 9.04 -7.18
N ALA A 103 19.07 10.22 -7.72
CA ALA A 103 19.81 10.80 -8.84
C ALA A 103 21.29 11.03 -8.51
N GLU A 104 21.61 11.47 -7.28
CA GLU A 104 23.00 11.55 -6.82
C GLU A 104 23.68 10.18 -6.81
N GLN A 105 23.03 9.17 -6.24
CA GLN A 105 23.59 7.82 -6.13
C GLN A 105 23.83 7.18 -7.49
N ILE A 106 22.97 7.46 -8.48
CA ILE A 106 23.18 7.03 -9.87
C ILE A 106 24.44 7.69 -10.45
N ARG A 107 24.61 9.01 -10.27
CA ARG A 107 25.79 9.73 -10.76
C ARG A 107 27.09 9.23 -10.14
N THR A 108 27.11 9.02 -8.83
CA THR A 108 28.32 8.55 -8.12
C THR A 108 28.76 7.16 -8.58
N ARG A 109 27.83 6.27 -8.98
CA ARG A 109 28.15 4.90 -9.42
C ARG A 109 28.44 4.77 -10.91
N ALA A 110 28.08 5.78 -11.70
CA ALA A 110 28.30 5.80 -13.14
C ALA A 110 29.67 6.38 -13.55
N GLY A 111 30.41 6.97 -12.60
CA GLY A 111 31.80 7.43 -12.76
C GLY A 111 32.78 6.45 -12.13
#